data_AF-A0A7V6XQH1-F1
#
_entry.id   AF-A0A7V6XQH1-F1
#
_cell.length_a   1.000
_cell.length_b   1.000
_cell.length_c   1.000
_cell.angle_alpha   90.00
_cell.angle_beta   90.00
_cell.angle_gamma   90.00
#
_symmetry.space_group_name_H-M   'P 1'
#
loop_
_entity.id
_entity.type
_entity.pdbx_description
1 polymer ?
#
loop_
_entity_poly.entity_id
_entity_poly.type
_entity_poly.pdbx_seq_one_letter_code
_entity_poly.pdbx_strand_id
1 'polypeptide(L)'
;MSDITERFEITISRDKMKASIVSRSDFDGKDPITLEELQAFVKENGVIFGVHTKVLEEIVESGDVPIPTEIAVGRKPVSGKDAELRPLQFELKKTDLDDRSNVDLKKVIDIPSVQAGDLVGEKIPATPGEPGMNVLGEEVPAKPGKDFVLRPGKNTRVEDGLKIYAMLNGQLCAERRIIHVYPVFEVNGDLDLKVGNISFVGNVTIRGNVPSGFEIDAKGDIRIHGTVEAAKLTSEGSIFVSAGIVGQGGGVIYAKQDLHATYINQAKVQVEGDVNVVQSILHSDVTAGRNIICTRGKGNIVGGNVSAGQAIIGMHTITNL
;
A
#
# COMPACT_ATOMS: atom_id res chain seq x y z
N MET A 1 11.34 -10.19 63.25
CA MET A 1 10.47 -10.07 62.06
C MET A 1 9.52 -8.86 62.13
N SER A 2 9.26 -8.26 63.31
CA SER A 2 8.27 -7.17 63.48
C SER A 2 8.72 -5.77 63.04
N ASP A 3 10.01 -5.52 62.86
CA ASP A 3 10.55 -4.16 62.68
C ASP A 3 10.49 -3.64 61.23
N ILE A 4 10.67 -4.54 60.23
CA ILE A 4 10.75 -4.15 58.82
C ILE A 4 9.38 -3.73 58.24
N THR A 5 8.30 -4.31 58.74
CA THR A 5 6.90 -3.99 58.41
C THR A 5 6.44 -2.64 58.97
N GLU A 6 7.09 -2.16 60.03
CA GLU A 6 6.82 -0.85 60.63
C GLU A 6 7.58 0.27 59.90
N ARG A 7 8.72 -0.08 59.29
CA ARG A 7 9.57 0.85 58.53
C ARG A 7 9.21 1.00 57.05
N PHE A 8 8.82 -0.10 56.38
CA PHE A 8 8.54 -0.10 54.95
C PHE A 8 7.20 -0.70 54.59
N GLU A 9 6.61 -0.19 53.52
CA GLU A 9 5.41 -0.72 52.89
C GLU A 9 5.66 -0.93 51.40
N ILE A 10 5.17 -2.03 50.84
CA ILE A 10 5.30 -2.34 49.42
C ILE A 10 3.96 -2.06 48.75
N THR A 11 3.98 -1.13 47.79
CA THR A 11 2.83 -0.84 46.93
C THR A 11 3.02 -1.53 45.59
N ILE A 12 2.05 -2.36 45.20
CA ILE A 12 2.00 -2.98 43.88
C ILE A 12 1.01 -2.18 43.02
N SER A 13 1.42 -1.89 41.78
CA SER A 13 0.56 -1.18 40.83
C SER A 13 -0.71 -1.99 40.51
N ARG A 14 -1.80 -1.32 40.11
CA ARG A 14 -3.08 -2.00 39.80
C ARG A 14 -2.97 -3.06 38.70
N ASP A 15 -2.06 -2.86 37.75
CA ASP A 15 -1.77 -3.80 36.66
C ASP A 15 -0.79 -4.92 37.10
N LYS A 16 -0.35 -4.91 38.36
CA LYS A 16 0.64 -5.84 38.95
C LYS A 16 1.99 -5.85 38.22
N MET A 17 2.28 -4.86 37.37
CA MET A 17 3.51 -4.83 36.56
C MET A 17 4.68 -4.17 37.28
N LYS A 18 4.44 -3.45 38.38
CA LYS A 18 5.46 -2.73 39.14
C LYS A 18 5.23 -2.93 40.63
N ALA A 19 6.31 -3.09 41.37
CA ALA A 19 6.30 -3.00 42.83
C ALA A 19 7.23 -1.86 43.25
N SER A 20 6.75 -1.04 44.16
CA SER A 20 7.52 0.06 44.75
C SER A 20 7.54 -0.06 46.26
N ILE A 21 8.66 0.29 46.88
CA ILE A 21 8.77 0.40 48.33
C ILE A 21 8.56 1.85 48.74
N VAL A 22 7.85 2.05 49.84
CA VAL A 22 7.64 3.33 50.49
C VAL A 22 8.04 3.24 51.97
N SER A 23 8.66 4.29 52.51
CA SER A 23 8.93 4.40 53.94
C SER A 23 7.69 4.89 54.67
N ARG A 24 7.46 4.33 55.86
CA ARG A 24 6.50 4.85 56.83
C ARG A 24 7.23 5.87 57.70
N SER A 25 6.71 7.08 57.75
CA SER A 25 7.33 8.29 58.30
C SER A 25 7.62 8.29 59.81
N ASP A 26 7.32 7.20 60.51
CA ASP A 26 7.13 7.19 61.97
C ASP A 26 8.19 6.32 62.68
N PHE A 27 9.23 5.86 61.97
CA PHE A 27 10.21 4.91 62.50
C PHE A 27 11.53 5.59 62.95
N ASP A 28 11.80 5.59 64.27
CA ASP A 28 13.04 6.05 64.95
C ASP A 28 14.03 4.90 65.23
N GLY A 29 13.75 3.69 64.71
CA GLY A 29 14.58 2.52 64.99
C GLY A 29 15.94 2.60 64.31
N LYS A 30 17.00 2.47 65.13
CA LYS A 30 18.42 2.52 64.73
C LYS A 30 18.99 1.18 64.26
N ASP A 31 18.16 0.13 64.19
CA ASP A 31 18.65 -1.20 63.88
C ASP A 31 18.93 -1.34 62.37
N PRO A 32 20.13 -1.83 61.99
CA PRO A 32 20.49 -2.03 60.60
C PRO A 32 19.69 -3.20 60.01
N ILE A 33 19.01 -2.95 58.89
CA ILE A 33 18.31 -4.00 58.14
C ILE A 33 19.30 -4.68 57.22
N THR A 34 19.25 -6.00 57.15
CA THR A 34 20.07 -6.78 56.22
C THR A 34 19.39 -6.94 54.86
N LEU A 35 20.19 -7.14 53.80
CA LEU A 35 19.67 -7.43 52.46
C LEU A 35 18.78 -8.69 52.44
N GLU A 36 19.14 -9.71 53.24
CA GLU A 36 18.40 -10.96 53.36
C GLU A 36 17.00 -10.75 53.95
N GLU A 37 16.89 -9.92 54.99
CA GLU A 37 15.61 -9.53 55.60
C GLU A 37 14.74 -8.74 54.62
N LEU A 38 15.34 -7.81 53.87
CA LEU A 38 14.62 -7.01 52.88
C LEU A 38 14.13 -7.88 51.70
N GLN A 39 14.95 -8.82 51.23
CA GLN A 39 14.55 -9.77 50.18
C GLN A 39 13.45 -10.73 50.66
N ALA A 40 13.54 -11.22 51.90
CA ALA A 40 12.49 -12.04 52.50
C ALA A 40 11.18 -11.26 52.60
N PHE A 41 11.23 -10.01 53.06
CA PHE A 41 10.07 -9.12 53.13
C PHE A 41 9.42 -8.85 51.77
N VAL A 42 10.23 -8.58 50.73
CA VAL A 42 9.74 -8.39 49.35
C VAL A 42 9.01 -9.63 48.83
N LYS A 43 9.57 -10.81 49.10
CA LYS A 43 8.97 -12.10 48.71
C LYS A 43 7.71 -12.43 49.50
N GLU A 44 7.68 -12.15 50.81
CA GLU A 44 6.50 -12.35 51.67
C GLU A 44 5.33 -11.44 51.27
N ASN A 45 5.61 -10.24 50.76
CA ASN A 45 4.61 -9.34 50.17
C ASN A 45 4.18 -9.73 48.75
N GLY A 46 4.60 -10.91 48.27
CA GLY A 46 4.15 -11.50 47.01
C GLY A 46 4.96 -11.07 45.79
N VAL A 47 6.02 -10.27 45.93
CA VAL A 47 6.88 -9.88 44.80
C VAL A 47 7.91 -10.99 44.56
N ILE A 48 7.70 -11.78 43.52
CA ILE A 48 8.46 -13.00 43.22
C ILE A 48 9.32 -12.83 41.96
N PHE A 49 8.92 -11.95 41.04
CA PHE A 49 9.56 -11.80 39.74
C PHE A 49 9.99 -10.35 39.46
N GLY A 50 11.11 -10.21 38.74
CA GLY A 50 11.59 -8.91 38.26
C GLY A 50 12.21 -8.02 39.33
N VAL A 51 12.60 -8.57 40.48
CA VAL A 51 13.21 -7.83 41.59
C VAL A 51 14.58 -7.27 41.20
N HIS A 52 14.78 -5.98 41.42
CA HIS A 52 16.03 -5.29 41.19
C HIS A 52 16.93 -5.39 42.42
N THR A 53 17.73 -6.45 42.50
CA THR A 53 18.63 -6.71 43.65
C THR A 53 19.54 -5.52 43.97
N LYS A 54 20.06 -4.83 42.95
CA LYS A 54 20.91 -3.63 43.12
C LYS A 54 20.20 -2.49 43.86
N VAL A 55 18.91 -2.28 43.57
CA VAL A 55 18.12 -1.23 44.24
C VAL A 55 17.90 -1.60 45.72
N LEU A 56 17.74 -2.88 46.02
CA LEU A 56 17.64 -3.35 47.41
C LEU A 56 18.96 -3.16 48.18
N GLU A 57 20.10 -3.40 47.54
CA GLU A 57 21.43 -3.13 48.11
C GLU A 57 21.60 -1.64 48.41
N GLU A 58 21.25 -0.76 47.47
CA GLU A 58 21.31 0.70 47.65
C GLU A 58 20.41 1.18 48.81
N ILE A 59 19.22 0.59 48.98
CA ILE A 59 18.31 0.90 50.10
C ILE A 59 18.93 0.54 51.45
N VAL A 60 19.62 -0.61 51.53
CA VAL A 60 20.26 -1.09 52.75
C VAL A 60 21.52 -0.28 53.08
N GLU A 61 22.34 0.07 52.10
CA GLU A 61 23.62 0.76 52.32
C GLU A 61 23.46 2.26 52.59
N SER A 62 22.61 2.94 51.84
CA SER A 62 22.50 4.41 51.89
C SER A 62 21.43 4.91 52.87
N GLY A 63 20.38 4.12 53.11
CA GLY A 63 19.26 4.49 53.98
C GLY A 63 18.43 5.71 53.52
N ASP A 64 18.84 6.38 52.44
CA ASP A 64 18.34 7.68 51.99
C ASP A 64 17.99 7.63 50.48
N VAL A 65 17.20 6.62 50.12
CA VAL A 65 16.75 6.40 48.75
C VAL A 65 15.45 7.18 48.50
N PRO A 66 15.28 7.85 47.36
CA PRO A 66 14.06 8.57 47.03
C PRO A 66 12.85 7.63 47.01
N ILE A 67 11.89 7.93 47.87
CA ILE A 67 10.65 7.18 48.03
C ILE A 67 9.52 7.92 47.32
N PRO A 68 8.71 7.24 46.47
CA PRO A 68 8.67 5.80 46.22
C PRO A 68 9.80 5.31 45.31
N THR A 69 10.43 4.17 45.65
CA THR A 69 11.45 3.52 44.81
C THR A 69 10.88 2.28 44.14
N GLU A 70 11.07 2.12 42.84
CA GLU A 70 10.68 0.91 42.10
C GLU A 70 11.66 -0.24 42.38
N ILE A 71 11.16 -1.30 43.03
CA ILE A 71 11.97 -2.44 43.47
C ILE A 71 11.79 -3.67 42.59
N ALA A 72 10.73 -3.74 41.77
CA ALA A 72 10.53 -4.81 40.82
C ALA A 72 9.70 -4.40 39.60
N VAL A 73 10.03 -4.96 38.44
CA VAL A 73 9.33 -4.74 37.17
C VAL A 73 9.01 -6.06 36.48
N GLY A 74 7.72 -6.27 36.19
CA GLY A 74 7.26 -7.41 35.41
C GLY A 74 7.66 -7.30 33.93
N ARG A 75 7.69 -8.44 33.24
CA ARG A 75 7.90 -8.53 31.79
C ARG A 75 6.56 -8.33 31.08
N LYS A 76 6.41 -7.27 30.28
CA LYS A 76 5.18 -7.01 29.52
C LYS A 76 4.95 -8.11 28.45
N PRO A 77 3.68 -8.50 28.20
CA PRO A 77 3.36 -9.41 27.11
C PRO A 77 3.60 -8.75 25.75
N VAL A 78 4.03 -9.52 24.77
CA VAL A 78 4.24 -9.06 23.38
C VAL A 78 3.10 -9.60 22.52
N SER A 79 2.33 -8.70 21.89
CA SER A 79 1.24 -9.12 21.01
C SER A 79 1.77 -9.76 19.73
N GLY A 80 1.08 -10.79 19.25
CA GLY A 80 1.36 -11.40 17.96
C GLY A 80 1.04 -10.46 16.80
N LYS A 81 1.67 -10.71 15.64
CA LYS A 81 1.40 -9.96 14.40
C LYS A 81 0.23 -10.59 13.66
N ASP A 82 -0.66 -9.75 13.14
CA ASP A 82 -1.77 -10.18 12.28
C ASP A 82 -1.24 -10.81 10.99
N ALA A 83 -2.02 -11.73 10.41
CA ALA A 83 -1.71 -12.28 9.10
C ALA A 83 -1.83 -11.20 8.02
N GLU A 84 -0.91 -11.21 7.06
CA GLU A 84 -0.84 -10.23 5.99
C GLU A 84 -0.75 -10.93 4.63
N LEU A 85 -1.39 -10.36 3.60
CA LEU A 85 -1.18 -10.79 2.23
C LEU A 85 -0.06 -9.95 1.62
N ARG A 86 1.05 -10.60 1.24
CA ARG A 86 2.19 -9.99 0.57
C ARG A 86 2.17 -10.33 -0.92
N PRO A 87 1.89 -9.37 -1.82
CA PRO A 87 2.04 -9.56 -3.25
C PRO A 87 3.54 -9.63 -3.62
N LEU A 88 3.95 -10.61 -4.42
CA LEU A 88 5.38 -10.86 -4.70
C LEU A 88 5.94 -10.03 -5.86
N GLN A 89 5.09 -9.57 -6.79
CA GLN A 89 5.50 -8.72 -7.92
C GLN A 89 5.40 -7.21 -7.66
N PHE A 90 5.04 -6.80 -6.44
CA PHE A 90 4.93 -5.38 -6.04
C PHE A 90 6.17 -4.84 -5.31
N GLU A 91 7.31 -5.54 -5.34
CA GLU A 91 8.56 -4.99 -4.80
C GLU A 91 9.18 -3.86 -5.64
N LEU A 92 8.54 -3.44 -6.74
CA LEU A 92 8.95 -2.26 -7.48
C LEU A 92 7.83 -1.22 -7.53
N LYS A 93 8.10 -0.11 -6.82
CA LYS A 93 7.46 1.21 -6.86
C LYS A 93 6.12 1.35 -6.15
N LYS A 94 6.19 1.57 -4.84
CA LYS A 94 5.40 2.66 -4.22
C LYS A 94 5.74 3.95 -4.99
N THR A 95 4.97 4.28 -6.02
CA THR A 95 4.91 5.65 -6.51
C THR A 95 3.61 6.20 -6.00
N ASP A 96 3.71 7.28 -5.24
CA ASP A 96 2.62 7.97 -4.58
C ASP A 96 1.45 8.20 -5.53
N LEU A 97 0.33 7.52 -5.27
CA LEU A 97 -0.95 7.75 -5.96
C LEU A 97 -1.69 8.99 -5.40
N ASP A 98 -1.07 9.73 -4.47
CA ASP A 98 -1.68 10.92 -3.86
C ASP A 98 -1.39 12.22 -4.62
N ASP A 99 -0.42 12.24 -5.55
CA ASP A 99 -0.12 13.44 -6.34
C ASP A 99 -0.73 13.37 -7.74
N ARG A 100 -2.00 13.75 -7.85
CA ARG A 100 -2.70 14.05 -9.13
C ARG A 100 -2.04 15.17 -9.94
N SER A 101 -0.95 15.76 -9.47
CA SER A 101 -0.28 16.92 -10.04
C SER A 101 0.96 16.58 -10.87
N ASN A 102 1.46 15.33 -10.89
CA ASN A 102 2.67 14.99 -11.68
C ASN A 102 2.65 13.57 -12.28
N VAL A 103 1.72 13.33 -13.21
CA VAL A 103 1.65 12.07 -13.95
C VAL A 103 2.79 11.98 -14.98
N ASP A 104 3.89 11.34 -14.62
CA ASP A 104 4.89 10.83 -15.56
C ASP A 104 4.21 9.71 -16.36
N LEU A 105 3.78 9.99 -17.60
CA LEU A 105 3.13 8.99 -18.48
C LEU A 105 3.93 7.68 -18.52
N LYS A 106 5.27 7.77 -18.54
CA LYS A 106 6.18 6.61 -18.51
C LYS A 106 6.05 5.72 -17.25
N LYS A 107 5.62 6.26 -16.11
CA LYS A 107 5.48 5.53 -14.84
C LYS A 107 4.08 4.96 -14.62
N VAL A 108 3.05 5.53 -15.26
CA VAL A 108 1.66 5.02 -15.18
C VAL A 108 1.49 3.67 -15.89
N ILE A 109 2.41 3.30 -16.78
CA ILE A 109 2.19 2.23 -17.75
C ILE A 109 2.61 0.84 -17.24
N ASP A 110 3.45 0.75 -16.21
CA ASP A 110 3.97 -0.54 -15.75
C ASP A 110 3.04 -1.18 -14.71
N ILE A 111 1.94 -1.77 -15.20
CA ILE A 111 1.23 -2.78 -14.39
C ILE A 111 2.01 -4.10 -14.51
N PRO A 112 2.42 -4.72 -13.39
CA PRO A 112 3.18 -5.97 -13.42
C PRO A 112 2.37 -7.07 -14.11
N SER A 113 2.95 -7.64 -15.16
CA SER A 113 2.44 -8.81 -15.85
C SER A 113 2.98 -10.10 -15.25
N VAL A 114 2.19 -11.16 -15.35
CA VAL A 114 2.46 -12.49 -14.82
C VAL A 114 2.15 -13.55 -15.86
N GLN A 115 2.83 -14.68 -15.76
CA GLN A 115 2.56 -15.86 -16.55
C GLN A 115 1.71 -16.87 -15.77
N ALA A 116 1.00 -17.73 -16.49
CA ALA A 116 0.27 -18.85 -15.91
C ALA A 116 1.24 -19.74 -15.12
N GLY A 117 0.94 -19.98 -13.84
CA GLY A 117 1.79 -20.73 -12.94
C GLY A 117 2.74 -19.89 -12.08
N ASP A 118 2.85 -18.58 -12.32
CA ASP A 118 3.67 -17.69 -11.47
C ASP A 118 3.09 -17.57 -10.06
N LEU A 119 3.98 -17.47 -9.07
CA LEU A 119 3.61 -17.18 -7.68
C LEU A 119 3.41 -15.67 -7.53
N VAL A 120 2.15 -15.25 -7.34
CA VAL A 120 1.75 -13.83 -7.39
C VAL A 120 1.60 -13.19 -6.02
N GLY A 121 1.46 -14.01 -4.98
CA GLY A 121 1.39 -13.53 -3.60
C GLY A 121 1.46 -14.65 -2.57
N GLU A 122 1.72 -14.26 -1.34
CA GLU A 122 1.89 -15.13 -0.19
C GLU A 122 1.17 -14.54 1.02
N LYS A 123 0.42 -15.36 1.75
CA LYS A 123 -0.08 -15.04 3.08
C LYS A 123 1.04 -15.29 4.10
N ILE A 124 1.47 -14.22 4.76
CA ILE A 124 2.29 -14.29 5.97
C ILE A 124 1.37 -14.68 7.13
N PRO A 125 1.57 -15.85 7.77
CA PRO A 125 0.71 -16.29 8.87
C PRO A 125 0.77 -15.34 10.08
N ALA A 126 -0.31 -15.30 10.84
CA ALA A 126 -0.32 -14.60 12.12
C ALA A 126 0.64 -15.27 13.11
N THR A 127 1.33 -14.48 13.94
CA THR A 127 2.23 -15.02 14.97
C THR A 127 1.49 -15.16 16.30
N PRO A 128 1.86 -16.15 17.14
CA PRO A 128 1.43 -16.15 18.53
C PRO A 128 1.98 -14.90 19.24
N GLY A 129 1.28 -14.46 20.27
CA GLY A 129 1.83 -13.49 21.22
C GLY A 129 2.72 -14.21 22.23
N GLU A 130 3.68 -13.50 22.80
CA GLU A 130 4.55 -14.02 23.86
C GLU A 130 4.05 -13.57 25.22
N PRO A 131 3.74 -14.51 26.14
CA PRO A 131 3.23 -14.16 27.45
C PRO A 131 4.24 -13.39 28.29
N GLY A 132 3.71 -12.37 28.97
CA GLY A 132 4.44 -11.60 29.97
C GLY A 132 4.45 -12.32 31.32
N MET A 133 5.11 -11.72 32.30
CA MET A 133 5.05 -12.17 33.68
C MET A 133 5.03 -10.96 34.61
N ASN A 134 4.05 -10.89 35.49
CA ASN A 134 3.90 -9.76 36.41
C ASN A 134 4.85 -9.92 37.61
N VAL A 135 4.90 -8.92 38.50
CA VAL A 135 5.82 -8.97 39.67
C VAL A 135 5.46 -10.05 40.69
N LEU A 136 4.22 -10.55 40.64
CA LEU A 136 3.74 -11.66 41.48
C LEU A 136 4.15 -13.04 40.95
N GLY A 137 4.78 -13.11 39.77
CA GLY A 137 5.09 -14.37 39.10
C GLY A 137 3.89 -15.00 38.37
N GLU A 138 2.78 -14.27 38.22
CA GLU A 138 1.63 -14.70 37.42
C GLU A 138 1.89 -14.38 35.93
N GLU A 139 1.53 -15.33 35.06
CA GLU A 139 1.63 -15.13 33.61
C GLU A 139 0.62 -14.10 33.13
N VAL A 140 1.06 -13.15 32.30
CA VAL A 140 0.19 -12.15 31.67
C VAL A 140 -0.07 -12.58 30.23
N PRO A 141 -1.32 -12.93 29.86
CA PRO A 141 -1.61 -13.45 28.54
C PRO A 141 -1.37 -12.41 27.46
N ALA A 142 -0.74 -12.83 26.37
CA ALA A 142 -0.58 -12.02 25.18
C ALA A 142 -1.75 -12.19 24.22
N LYS A 143 -2.04 -11.14 23.44
CA LYS A 143 -3.03 -11.22 22.35
C LYS A 143 -2.39 -11.89 21.14
N PRO A 144 -2.95 -13.01 20.63
CA PRO A 144 -2.49 -13.58 19.36
C PRO A 144 -2.85 -12.66 18.21
N GLY A 145 -2.06 -12.71 17.14
CA GLY A 145 -2.39 -12.01 15.89
C GLY A 145 -3.67 -12.57 15.25
N LYS A 146 -4.41 -11.70 14.56
CA LYS A 146 -5.62 -12.10 13.83
C LYS A 146 -5.24 -12.78 12.52
N ASP A 147 -5.78 -13.98 12.32
CA ASP A 147 -5.61 -14.71 11.06
C ASP A 147 -6.78 -14.46 10.08
N PHE A 148 -6.56 -14.73 8.80
CA PHE A 148 -7.61 -14.75 7.78
C PHE A 148 -7.46 -15.92 6.82
N VAL A 149 -8.58 -16.41 6.29
CA VAL A 149 -8.57 -17.46 5.26
C VAL A 149 -8.23 -16.84 3.91
N LEU A 150 -7.17 -17.31 3.27
CA LEU A 150 -6.77 -16.88 1.94
C LEU A 150 -7.75 -17.47 0.91
N ARG A 151 -8.35 -16.60 0.09
CA ARG A 151 -9.30 -17.01 -0.96
C ARG A 151 -8.74 -16.66 -2.34
N PRO A 152 -8.96 -17.52 -3.35
CA PRO A 152 -8.59 -17.18 -4.72
C PRO A 152 -9.45 -16.01 -5.23
N GLY A 153 -8.82 -15.13 -6.00
CA GLY A 153 -9.49 -14.12 -6.81
C GLY A 153 -9.81 -14.65 -8.21
N LYS A 154 -10.04 -13.73 -9.14
CA LYS A 154 -10.29 -14.08 -10.55
C LYS A 154 -9.00 -14.59 -11.19
N ASN A 155 -9.07 -15.73 -11.86
CA ASN A 155 -7.96 -16.38 -12.55
C ASN A 155 -6.71 -16.60 -11.68
N THR A 156 -6.92 -16.83 -10.37
CA THR A 156 -5.88 -17.25 -9.44
C THR A 156 -6.29 -18.51 -8.71
N ARG A 157 -5.31 -19.28 -8.26
CA ARG A 157 -5.53 -20.45 -7.40
C ARG A 157 -4.75 -20.31 -6.11
N VAL A 158 -5.29 -20.84 -5.02
CA VAL A 158 -4.61 -20.89 -3.73
C VAL A 158 -4.09 -22.30 -3.50
N GLU A 159 -2.83 -22.42 -3.12
CA GLU A 159 -2.18 -23.67 -2.72
C GLU A 159 -1.81 -23.59 -1.24
N ASP A 160 -2.07 -24.68 -0.50
CA ASP A 160 -1.80 -24.84 0.93
C ASP A 160 -2.39 -23.74 1.85
N GLY A 161 -3.32 -22.93 1.34
CA GLY A 161 -3.88 -21.78 2.06
C GLY A 161 -2.90 -20.62 2.28
N LEU A 162 -1.69 -20.70 1.71
CA LEU A 162 -0.60 -19.74 1.92
C LEU A 162 -0.14 -19.07 0.62
N LYS A 163 -0.16 -19.78 -0.50
CA LYS A 163 0.41 -19.29 -1.77
C LYS A 163 -0.69 -19.03 -2.79
N ILE A 164 -0.55 -17.94 -3.54
CA ILE A 164 -1.44 -17.62 -4.67
C ILE A 164 -0.67 -17.76 -5.97
N TYR A 165 -1.22 -18.50 -6.92
CA TYR A 165 -0.67 -18.67 -8.26
C TYR A 165 -1.59 -18.11 -9.33
N ALA A 166 -1.02 -17.54 -10.38
CA ALA A 166 -1.75 -17.13 -11.58
C ALA A 166 -2.22 -18.37 -12.37
N MET A 167 -3.45 -18.34 -12.89
CA MET A 167 -3.97 -19.39 -13.76
C MET A 167 -3.80 -19.08 -15.25
N LEU A 168 -3.50 -17.82 -15.61
CA LEU A 168 -3.32 -17.38 -16.98
C LEU A 168 -2.30 -16.23 -17.05
N ASN A 169 -1.82 -15.95 -18.26
CA ASN A 169 -0.95 -14.81 -18.51
C ASN A 169 -1.77 -13.51 -18.45
N GLY A 170 -1.35 -12.54 -17.64
CA GLY A 170 -2.16 -11.35 -17.41
C GLY A 170 -1.54 -10.30 -16.51
N GLN A 171 -2.34 -9.31 -16.13
CA GLN A 171 -1.95 -8.24 -15.21
C GLN A 171 -2.53 -8.49 -13.82
N LEU A 172 -1.71 -8.19 -12.80
CA LEU A 172 -2.12 -8.31 -11.40
C LEU A 172 -2.94 -7.12 -10.93
N CYS A 173 -4.02 -7.42 -10.22
CA CYS A 173 -4.76 -6.45 -9.43
C CYS A 173 -4.89 -7.00 -8.01
N ALA A 174 -4.26 -6.32 -7.05
CA ALA A 174 -4.28 -6.70 -5.65
C ALA A 174 -5.27 -5.82 -4.87
N GLU A 175 -6.24 -6.45 -4.21
CA GLU A 175 -7.09 -5.88 -3.19
C GLU A 175 -6.63 -6.38 -1.81
N ARG A 176 -7.08 -5.73 -0.71
CA ARG A 176 -6.56 -5.95 0.67
C ARG A 176 -6.29 -7.42 1.08
N ARG A 177 -7.05 -8.39 0.57
CA ARG A 177 -6.89 -9.83 0.89
C ARG A 177 -7.10 -10.75 -0.32
N ILE A 178 -7.17 -10.21 -1.53
CA ILE A 178 -7.50 -10.96 -2.75
C ILE A 178 -6.61 -10.47 -3.90
N ILE A 179 -6.07 -11.40 -4.70
CA ILE A 179 -5.32 -11.08 -5.92
C ILE A 179 -6.07 -11.63 -7.12
N HIS A 180 -6.30 -10.75 -8.10
CA HIS A 180 -6.89 -11.05 -9.39
C HIS A 180 -5.82 -11.00 -10.48
N VAL A 181 -5.98 -11.85 -11.50
CA VAL A 181 -5.22 -11.78 -12.76
C VAL A 181 -6.20 -11.55 -13.89
N TYR A 182 -6.00 -10.50 -14.67
CA TYR A 182 -6.81 -10.21 -15.86
C TYR A 182 -6.02 -10.48 -17.13
N PRO A 183 -6.62 -11.14 -18.14
CA PRO A 183 -5.90 -11.48 -19.36
C PRO A 183 -5.42 -10.21 -20.08
N VAL A 184 -4.21 -10.26 -20.60
CA VAL A 184 -3.59 -9.17 -21.38
C VAL A 184 -3.08 -9.70 -22.71
N PHE A 185 -3.38 -8.98 -23.78
CA PHE A 185 -2.81 -9.24 -25.09
C PHE A 185 -1.67 -8.26 -25.32
N GLU A 186 -0.44 -8.77 -25.43
CA GLU A 186 0.77 -7.95 -25.58
C GLU A 186 1.45 -8.18 -26.94
N VAL A 187 1.73 -7.10 -27.65
CA VAL A 187 2.54 -7.10 -28.88
C VAL A 187 3.87 -6.45 -28.59
N ASN A 188 4.95 -7.24 -28.73
CA ASN A 188 6.32 -6.78 -28.56
C ASN A 188 6.83 -6.15 -29.87
N GLY A 189 6.67 -4.83 -29.97
CA GLY A 189 7.06 -4.05 -31.14
C GLY A 189 5.87 -3.39 -31.81
N ASP A 190 6.06 -3.01 -33.07
CA ASP A 190 5.03 -2.34 -33.87
C ASP A 190 3.97 -3.35 -34.32
N LEU A 191 2.73 -2.87 -34.45
CA LEU A 191 1.66 -3.70 -34.98
C LEU A 191 1.88 -3.93 -36.47
N ASP A 192 1.90 -5.20 -36.88
CA ASP A 192 2.14 -5.61 -38.26
C ASP A 192 0.97 -6.43 -38.82
N LEU A 193 1.03 -6.74 -40.12
CA LEU A 193 0.01 -7.54 -40.80
C LEU A 193 -0.07 -8.99 -40.30
N LYS A 194 0.92 -9.48 -39.56
CA LYS A 194 0.89 -10.84 -39.00
C LYS A 194 -0.01 -10.89 -37.77
N VAL A 195 0.03 -9.83 -36.95
CA VAL A 195 -0.90 -9.68 -35.82
C VAL A 195 -2.27 -9.25 -36.32
N GLY A 196 -2.33 -8.26 -37.21
CA GLY A 196 -3.58 -7.74 -37.77
C GLY A 196 -4.38 -6.89 -36.78
N ASN A 197 -5.69 -6.78 -37.04
CA ASN A 197 -6.62 -6.10 -36.12
C ASN A 197 -6.80 -6.92 -34.85
N ILE A 198 -6.97 -6.23 -33.72
CA ILE A 198 -7.06 -6.86 -32.39
C ILE A 198 -8.47 -6.65 -31.86
N SER A 199 -9.14 -7.73 -31.45
CA SER A 199 -10.37 -7.66 -30.65
C SER A 199 -10.20 -8.55 -29.42
N PHE A 200 -10.17 -7.95 -28.23
CA PHE A 200 -9.78 -8.65 -27.00
C PHE A 200 -10.66 -8.29 -25.80
N VAL A 201 -11.05 -9.32 -25.04
CA VAL A 201 -11.92 -9.20 -23.86
C VAL A 201 -11.21 -8.74 -22.59
N GLY A 202 -9.98 -8.24 -22.71
CA GLY A 202 -9.14 -7.77 -21.61
C GLY A 202 -8.32 -6.55 -22.01
N ASN A 203 -7.17 -6.35 -21.36
CA ASN A 203 -6.30 -5.22 -21.68
C ASN A 203 -5.42 -5.54 -22.90
N VAL A 204 -5.13 -4.54 -23.72
CA VAL A 204 -4.20 -4.65 -24.85
C VAL A 204 -2.99 -3.77 -24.60
N THR A 205 -1.79 -4.29 -24.80
CA THR A 205 -0.53 -3.55 -24.67
C THR A 205 0.30 -3.68 -25.94
N ILE A 206 0.64 -2.56 -26.58
CA ILE A 206 1.52 -2.49 -27.75
C ILE A 206 2.79 -1.76 -27.33
N ARG A 207 3.94 -2.46 -27.38
CA ARG A 207 5.24 -1.89 -26.99
C ARG A 207 5.84 -0.97 -28.06
N GLY A 208 5.35 -1.01 -29.29
CA GLY A 208 5.75 -0.15 -30.39
C GLY A 208 4.63 0.75 -30.91
N ASN A 209 4.69 1.05 -32.20
CA ASN A 209 3.76 1.91 -32.91
C ASN A 209 2.54 1.12 -33.41
N VAL A 210 1.44 1.84 -33.64
CA VAL A 210 0.26 1.33 -34.34
C VAL A 210 0.16 2.09 -35.67
N PRO A 211 0.57 1.47 -36.79
CA PRO A 211 0.53 2.11 -38.11
C PRO A 211 -0.90 2.36 -38.62
N SER A 212 -0.99 3.08 -39.72
CA SER A 212 -2.24 3.38 -40.42
C SER A 212 -3.04 2.14 -40.81
N GLY A 213 -4.36 2.23 -40.63
CA GLY A 213 -5.32 1.22 -41.12
C GLY A 213 -5.58 0.05 -40.18
N PHE A 214 -4.98 0.02 -38.99
CA PHE A 214 -5.28 -0.99 -37.97
C PHE A 214 -6.45 -0.60 -37.08
N GLU A 215 -7.16 -1.62 -36.58
CA GLU A 215 -8.24 -1.49 -35.60
C GLU A 215 -7.93 -2.32 -34.34
N ILE A 216 -8.05 -1.69 -33.17
CA ILE A 216 -7.91 -2.32 -31.85
C ILE A 216 -9.19 -2.08 -31.06
N ASP A 217 -9.88 -3.15 -30.67
CA ASP A 217 -11.06 -3.16 -29.80
C ASP A 217 -10.74 -3.95 -28.51
N ALA A 218 -10.86 -3.29 -27.36
CA ALA A 218 -10.59 -3.88 -26.06
C ALA A 218 -11.75 -3.65 -25.07
N LYS A 219 -12.15 -4.72 -24.36
CA LYS A 219 -13.07 -4.57 -23.21
C LYS A 219 -12.38 -4.02 -21.96
N GLY A 220 -11.05 -4.08 -21.91
CA GLY A 220 -10.23 -3.42 -20.89
C GLY A 220 -9.47 -2.23 -21.45
N ASP A 221 -8.39 -1.84 -20.77
CA ASP A 221 -7.55 -0.71 -21.16
C ASP A 221 -6.72 -1.02 -22.42
N ILE A 222 -6.43 0.02 -23.22
CA ILE A 222 -5.45 -0.04 -24.31
C ILE A 222 -4.22 0.79 -23.92
N ARG A 223 -3.04 0.19 -23.95
CA ARG A 223 -1.76 0.86 -23.70
C ARG A 223 -0.85 0.76 -24.91
N ILE A 224 -0.40 1.90 -25.42
CA ILE A 224 0.47 2.00 -26.58
C ILE A 224 1.69 2.83 -26.18
N HIS A 225 2.87 2.26 -26.33
CA HIS A 225 4.13 2.93 -25.98
C HIS A 225 4.68 3.80 -27.11
N GLY A 226 4.36 3.47 -28.36
CA GLY A 226 4.72 4.25 -29.54
C GLY A 226 3.66 5.26 -29.96
N THR A 227 3.72 5.64 -31.24
CA THR A 227 2.78 6.54 -31.90
C THR A 227 1.61 5.77 -32.49
N VAL A 228 0.44 6.38 -32.50
CA VAL A 228 -0.75 5.88 -33.19
C VAL A 228 -0.94 6.69 -34.47
N GLU A 229 -0.86 6.05 -35.63
CA GLU A 229 -0.97 6.70 -36.93
C GLU A 229 -2.25 6.22 -37.63
N ALA A 230 -3.16 7.14 -37.98
CA ALA A 230 -4.40 6.88 -38.73
C ALA A 230 -5.09 5.53 -38.45
N ALA A 231 -5.20 5.17 -37.16
CA ALA A 231 -5.74 3.91 -36.68
C ALA A 231 -7.01 4.12 -35.86
N LYS A 232 -7.79 3.04 -35.69
CA LYS A 232 -9.01 3.05 -34.89
C LYS A 232 -8.80 2.32 -33.58
N LEU A 233 -8.96 3.02 -32.46
CA LEU A 233 -8.86 2.44 -31.12
C LEU A 233 -10.21 2.56 -30.41
N THR A 234 -10.73 1.47 -29.88
CA THR A 234 -12.00 1.40 -29.13
C THR A 234 -11.77 0.68 -27.82
N SER A 235 -12.07 1.31 -26.69
CA SER A 235 -11.91 0.72 -25.36
C SER A 235 -13.11 0.98 -24.46
N GLU A 236 -13.59 -0.05 -23.76
CA GLU A 236 -14.53 0.12 -22.63
C GLU A 236 -13.83 0.57 -21.33
N GLY A 237 -12.49 0.59 -21.33
CA GLY A 237 -11.65 1.14 -20.26
C GLY A 237 -11.02 2.47 -20.67
N SER A 238 -9.79 2.69 -20.20
CA SER A 238 -8.98 3.87 -20.52
C SER A 238 -7.97 3.60 -21.63
N ILE A 239 -7.61 4.63 -22.40
CA ILE A 239 -6.57 4.55 -23.44
C ILE A 239 -5.36 5.37 -23.03
N PHE A 240 -4.19 4.76 -23.08
CA PHE A 240 -2.90 5.40 -22.75
C PHE A 240 -1.97 5.32 -23.95
N VAL A 241 -1.63 6.46 -24.55
CA VAL A 241 -0.67 6.58 -25.65
C VAL A 241 0.53 7.40 -25.15
N SER A 242 1.67 6.73 -25.00
CA SER A 242 2.85 7.36 -24.39
C SER A 242 3.47 8.43 -25.28
N ALA A 243 3.51 8.19 -26.59
CA ALA A 243 3.89 9.20 -27.57
C ALA A 243 2.65 10.03 -27.95
N GLY A 244 2.31 10.12 -29.23
CA GLY A 244 1.16 10.88 -29.69
C GLY A 244 0.25 10.14 -30.64
N ILE A 245 -0.87 10.79 -30.93
CA ILE A 245 -1.88 10.33 -31.87
C ILE A 245 -1.80 11.24 -33.08
N VAL A 246 -1.53 10.65 -34.25
CA VAL A 246 -1.41 11.32 -35.55
C VAL A 246 -2.47 10.74 -36.47
N GLY A 247 -3.65 11.35 -36.49
CA GLY A 247 -4.80 10.77 -37.18
C GLY A 247 -4.76 10.91 -38.71
N GLN A 248 -4.07 11.92 -39.25
CA GLN A 248 -4.02 12.23 -40.70
C GLN A 248 -5.41 12.20 -41.40
N GLY A 249 -6.48 12.56 -40.67
CA GLY A 249 -7.87 12.53 -41.18
C GLY A 249 -8.58 11.18 -41.11
N GLY A 250 -7.91 10.10 -40.68
CA GLY A 250 -8.49 8.75 -40.51
C GLY A 250 -8.44 8.18 -39.09
N GLY A 251 -7.68 8.78 -38.18
CA GLY A 251 -7.54 8.29 -36.80
C GLY A 251 -8.79 8.54 -35.96
N VAL A 252 -9.40 7.48 -35.43
CA VAL A 252 -10.61 7.53 -34.61
C VAL A 252 -10.37 6.83 -33.28
N ILE A 253 -10.45 7.58 -32.18
CA ILE A 253 -10.20 7.07 -30.83
C ILE A 253 -11.48 7.17 -30.02
N TYR A 254 -11.93 6.06 -29.44
CA TYR A 254 -13.04 5.99 -28.51
C TYR A 254 -12.62 5.32 -27.20
N ALA A 255 -12.83 6.00 -26.07
CA ALA A 255 -12.60 5.45 -24.74
C ALA A 255 -13.80 5.73 -23.83
N LYS A 256 -14.28 4.71 -23.13
CA LYS A 256 -15.38 4.87 -22.17
C LYS A 256 -14.92 5.49 -20.84
N GLN A 257 -13.65 5.35 -20.48
CA GLN A 257 -13.10 6.04 -19.32
C GLN A 257 -12.26 7.23 -19.77
N ASP A 258 -10.96 7.25 -19.50
CA ASP A 258 -10.10 8.40 -19.73
C ASP A 258 -9.14 8.16 -20.91
N LEU A 259 -8.67 9.23 -21.54
CA LEU A 259 -7.60 9.21 -22.53
C LEU A 259 -6.40 9.97 -22.02
N HIS A 260 -5.22 9.36 -22.15
CA HIS A 260 -3.94 9.98 -21.87
C HIS A 260 -3.04 9.94 -23.10
N ALA A 261 -2.58 11.10 -23.57
CA ALA A 261 -1.67 11.19 -24.72
C ALA A 261 -0.64 12.32 -24.53
N THR A 262 0.53 12.24 -25.16
CA THR A 262 1.46 13.37 -25.17
C THR A 262 0.98 14.48 -26.10
N TYR A 263 0.54 14.14 -27.31
CA TYR A 263 -0.04 15.08 -28.26
C TYR A 263 -1.09 14.41 -29.15
N ILE A 264 -2.00 15.21 -29.70
CA ILE A 264 -3.04 14.78 -30.62
C ILE A 264 -3.00 15.68 -31.84
N ASN A 265 -2.93 15.12 -33.05
CA ASN A 265 -2.90 15.86 -34.30
C ASN A 265 -3.80 15.22 -35.37
N GLN A 266 -4.69 16.00 -35.99
CA GLN A 266 -5.58 15.57 -37.07
C GLN A 266 -6.35 14.27 -36.78
N ALA A 267 -6.86 14.13 -35.55
CA ALA A 267 -7.59 12.94 -35.10
C ALA A 267 -8.99 13.28 -34.61
N LYS A 268 -9.89 12.30 -34.66
CA LYS A 268 -11.22 12.35 -34.04
C LYS A 268 -11.20 11.53 -32.75
N VAL A 269 -11.50 12.17 -31.63
CA VAL A 269 -11.39 11.59 -30.30
C VAL A 269 -12.70 11.80 -29.55
N GLN A 270 -13.27 10.70 -29.05
CA GLN A 270 -14.47 10.72 -28.22
C GLN A 270 -14.24 9.91 -26.95
N VAL A 271 -14.39 10.57 -25.81
CA VAL A 271 -14.09 10.01 -24.49
C VAL A 271 -15.22 10.34 -23.53
N GLU A 272 -15.74 9.36 -22.78
CA GLU A 272 -16.81 9.66 -21.81
C GLU A 272 -16.29 10.25 -20.49
N GLY A 273 -15.02 9.98 -20.15
CA GLY A 273 -14.31 10.56 -19.01
C GLY A 273 -13.51 11.82 -19.35
N ASP A 274 -12.28 11.90 -18.83
CA ASP A 274 -11.35 13.01 -19.02
C ASP A 274 -10.39 12.74 -20.19
N VAL A 275 -10.05 13.78 -20.94
CA VAL A 275 -8.96 13.77 -21.95
C VAL A 275 -7.77 14.55 -21.40
N ASN A 276 -6.67 13.85 -21.14
CA ASN A 276 -5.44 14.40 -20.61
C ASN A 276 -4.35 14.41 -21.69
N VAL A 277 -3.98 15.60 -22.15
CA VAL A 277 -2.96 15.79 -23.18
C VAL A 277 -1.79 16.59 -22.63
N VAL A 278 -0.57 16.07 -22.75
CA VAL A 278 0.59 16.69 -22.09
C VAL A 278 1.16 17.89 -22.84
N GLN A 279 1.12 17.94 -24.17
CA GLN A 279 1.78 18.99 -24.96
C GLN A 279 0.83 19.83 -25.80
N SER A 280 0.06 19.20 -26.69
CA SER A 280 -0.80 19.94 -27.62
C SER A 280 -1.89 19.11 -28.27
N ILE A 281 -3.01 19.75 -28.55
CA ILE A 281 -4.11 19.27 -29.41
C ILE A 281 -4.13 20.15 -30.66
N LEU A 282 -3.92 19.57 -31.83
CA LEU A 282 -3.76 20.29 -33.10
C LEU A 282 -4.74 19.77 -34.15
N HIS A 283 -5.51 20.66 -34.77
CA HIS A 283 -6.40 20.35 -35.90
C HIS A 283 -7.28 19.11 -35.68
N SER A 284 -7.76 18.91 -34.46
CA SER A 284 -8.42 17.66 -34.03
C SER A 284 -9.84 17.93 -33.54
N ASP A 285 -10.71 16.94 -33.72
CA ASP A 285 -12.07 16.96 -33.16
C ASP A 285 -12.06 16.14 -31.87
N VAL A 286 -12.07 16.80 -30.72
CA VAL A 286 -11.96 16.14 -29.40
C VAL A 286 -13.21 16.42 -28.58
N THR A 287 -13.91 15.36 -28.17
CA THR A 287 -15.07 15.43 -27.29
C THR A 287 -14.80 14.63 -26.02
N ALA A 288 -14.94 15.27 -24.85
CA ALA A 288 -14.84 14.63 -23.54
C ALA A 288 -16.15 14.76 -22.77
N GLY A 289 -16.61 13.70 -22.12
CA GLY A 289 -17.79 13.75 -21.25
C GLY A 289 -17.54 14.53 -19.96
N ARG A 290 -16.29 14.61 -19.50
CA ARG A 290 -15.88 15.40 -18.34
C ARG A 290 -14.95 16.54 -18.75
N ASN A 291 -13.65 16.45 -18.51
CA ASN A 291 -12.70 17.54 -18.71
C ASN A 291 -11.76 17.30 -19.89
N ILE A 292 -11.29 18.37 -20.53
CA ILE A 292 -10.15 18.35 -21.45
C ILE A 292 -9.03 19.15 -20.82
N ILE A 293 -7.92 18.49 -20.52
CA ILE A 293 -6.79 19.06 -19.76
C ILE A 293 -5.54 19.03 -20.65
N CYS A 294 -5.04 20.21 -20.99
CA CYS A 294 -3.85 20.43 -21.81
C CYS A 294 -2.99 21.56 -21.24
N THR A 295 -2.48 21.37 -20.02
CA THR A 295 -1.82 22.43 -19.23
C THR A 295 -0.30 22.30 -19.11
N ARG A 296 0.29 21.23 -19.63
CA ARG A 296 1.73 20.94 -19.51
C ARG A 296 2.46 21.20 -20.84
N GLY A 297 3.79 21.21 -20.80
CA GLY A 297 4.60 21.45 -22.00
C GLY A 297 4.30 22.79 -22.66
N LYS A 298 3.88 22.76 -23.94
CA LYS A 298 3.40 23.96 -24.65
C LYS A 298 1.95 24.32 -24.31
N GLY A 299 1.15 23.36 -23.86
CA GLY A 299 -0.24 23.56 -23.43
C GLY A 299 -1.18 24.14 -24.49
N ASN A 300 -0.93 23.83 -25.77
CA ASN A 300 -1.58 24.49 -26.90
C ASN A 300 -2.75 23.68 -27.46
N ILE A 301 -3.91 24.32 -27.58
CA ILE A 301 -5.06 23.80 -28.34
C ILE A 301 -5.25 24.71 -29.55
N VAL A 302 -4.94 24.20 -30.75
CA VAL A 302 -4.89 25.01 -31.98
C VAL A 302 -5.61 24.31 -33.13
N GLY A 303 -6.75 24.87 -33.53
CA GLY A 303 -7.55 24.39 -34.65
C GLY A 303 -8.27 23.06 -34.40
N GLY A 304 -9.39 22.86 -35.10
CA GLY A 304 -10.32 21.75 -34.87
C GLY A 304 -11.47 22.16 -33.95
N ASN A 305 -12.24 21.19 -33.46
CA ASN A 305 -13.36 21.41 -32.53
C ASN A 305 -13.11 20.67 -31.22
N VAL A 306 -13.15 21.39 -30.10
CA VAL A 306 -12.89 20.82 -28.78
C VAL A 306 -14.08 21.09 -27.88
N SER A 307 -14.70 20.02 -27.36
CA SER A 307 -15.90 20.10 -26.52
C SER A 307 -15.74 19.25 -25.27
N ALA A 308 -16.11 19.79 -24.11
CA ALA A 308 -16.04 19.10 -22.83
C ALA A 308 -17.36 19.27 -22.08
N GLY A 309 -17.83 18.22 -21.40
CA GLY A 309 -19.04 18.31 -20.59
C GLY A 309 -18.90 19.18 -19.33
N GLN A 310 -17.67 19.37 -18.84
CA GLN A 310 -17.39 20.18 -17.65
C GLN A 310 -16.48 21.38 -17.96
N ALA A 311 -15.20 21.13 -18.26
CA ALA A 311 -14.23 22.21 -18.46
C ALA A 311 -13.18 21.87 -19.51
N ILE A 312 -12.73 22.89 -20.23
CA ILE A 312 -11.55 22.86 -21.10
C ILE A 312 -10.47 23.71 -20.42
N ILE A 313 -9.35 23.08 -20.05
CA ILE A 313 -8.26 23.71 -19.31
C ILE A 313 -6.99 23.62 -20.17
N GLY A 314 -6.65 24.70 -20.86
CA GLY A 314 -5.45 24.83 -21.70
C GLY A 314 -4.60 26.04 -21.30
N MET A 315 -3.32 26.06 -21.68
CA MET A 315 -2.43 27.21 -21.45
C MET A 315 -2.64 28.29 -22.51
N HIS A 316 -2.82 27.89 -23.77
CA HIS A 316 -3.21 28.76 -24.88
C HIS A 316 -4.24 28.05 -25.77
N THR A 317 -5.45 28.62 -25.88
CA THR A 317 -6.55 28.07 -26.68
C THR A 317 -6.86 29.00 -27.84
N ILE A 318 -6.62 28.54 -29.07
CA ILE A 318 -6.97 29.25 -30.31
C ILE A 318 -7.88 28.30 -31.10
N THR A 319 -9.18 28.33 -30.80
CA THR A 319 -10.19 27.43 -31.36
C THR A 319 -11.53 28.17 -31.46
N ASN A 320 -12.36 27.80 -32.42
CA ASN A 320 -13.77 28.19 -32.43
C ASN A 320 -14.50 27.31 -31.42
N LEU A 321 -14.86 27.89 -30.26
CA LEU A 321 -15.65 27.21 -29.22
C LEU A 321 -17.12 27.07 -29.64
#